data_AF-A0A9J5YUK6-F1
#
_entry.id   AF-A0A9J5YUK6-F1
#
_cell.length_a   1.000
_cell.length_b   1.000
_cell.length_c   1.000
_cell.angle_alpha   90.00
_cell.angle_beta   90.00
_cell.angle_gamma   90.00
#
_symmetry.space_group_name_H-M   'P 1'
#
loop_
_entity.id
_entity.type
_entity.pdbx_description
1 polymer ?
#
loop_
_entity_poly.entity_id
_entity_poly.type
_entity_poly.pdbx_seq_one_letter_code
_entity_poly.pdbx_strand_id
1 'polypeptide(L)'
;MQSLVTKNPGLSLSFVTPYVAMNFDVLPEQLSEPVSVSMPVGESILAERVYRDCPVSVNHKSTMAALIELDMVDFDLILGMD
;
A
#
# COMPACT_ATOMS: atom_id res chain seq x y z
N MET A 1 11.98 -0.86 -2.16
CA MET A 1 10.72 -0.50 -1.51
C MET A 1 9.85 -1.75 -1.51
N GLN A 2 9.74 -2.44 -0.38
CA GLN A 2 8.97 -3.69 -0.32
C GLN A 2 7.52 -3.34 -0.01
N SER A 3 6.64 -3.65 -0.96
CA SER A 3 5.20 -3.44 -0.85
C SER A 3 4.59 -4.56 -0.01
N LEU A 4 3.82 -4.21 1.02
CA LEU A 4 3.13 -5.19 1.87
C LEU A 4 1.93 -5.74 1.07
N VAL A 5 2.06 -6.96 0.52
CA VAL A 5 0.99 -7.62 -0.27
C VAL A 5 0.11 -8.45 0.66
N THR A 6 -1.10 -7.99 0.96
CA THR A 6 -2.11 -8.85 1.60
C THR A 6 -2.86 -9.65 0.54
N LYS A 7 -2.62 -10.96 0.52
CA LYS A 7 -3.17 -11.89 -0.48
C LYS A 7 -4.65 -12.18 -0.21
N ASN A 8 -5.55 -11.32 -0.69
CA ASN A 8 -6.91 -11.75 -1.02
C ASN A 8 -6.86 -12.50 -2.37
N PRO A 9 -7.50 -13.67 -2.52
CA PRO A 9 -7.36 -14.53 -3.72
C PRO A 9 -7.89 -13.92 -5.04
N GLY A 10 -8.35 -12.66 -5.05
CA GLY A 10 -8.75 -11.94 -6.26
C GLY A 10 -8.16 -10.53 -6.43
N LEU A 11 -7.50 -9.96 -5.41
CA LEU A 11 -6.92 -8.61 -5.47
C LEU A 11 -5.64 -8.58 -4.62
N SER A 12 -4.49 -8.45 -5.29
CA SER A 12 -3.22 -8.18 -4.62
C SER A 12 -3.21 -6.70 -4.21
N LEU A 13 -3.75 -6.39 -3.04
CA LEU A 13 -3.66 -5.05 -2.48
C LEU A 13 -2.30 -4.87 -1.83
N SER A 14 -1.72 -3.72 -2.10
CA SER A 14 -0.39 -3.31 -1.69
C SER A 14 -0.50 -1.97 -1.00
N PHE A 15 0.41 -1.65 -0.07
CA PHE A 15 0.35 -0.42 0.70
C PHE A 15 1.56 0.49 0.47
N VAL A 16 1.32 1.80 0.53
CA VAL A 16 2.34 2.85 0.39
C VAL A 16 2.11 3.98 1.38
N THR A 17 3.17 4.61 1.87
CA THR A 17 3.06 5.81 2.72
C THR A 17 2.99 7.08 1.84
N PRO A 18 2.30 8.15 2.30
CA PRO A 18 2.26 9.44 1.61
C PRO A 18 3.66 9.98 1.28
N TYR A 19 4.63 9.73 2.19
CA TYR A 19 6.01 10.16 2.00
C TYR A 19 6.65 9.56 0.75
N VAL A 20 6.39 8.28 0.44
CA VAL A 20 6.94 7.70 -0.79
C VAL A 20 6.05 8.01 -1.99
N ALA A 21 4.74 8.01 -1.79
CA ALA A 21 3.77 8.30 -2.84
C ALA A 21 3.91 9.70 -3.44
N MET A 22 4.47 10.67 -2.70
CA MET A 22 4.77 12.01 -3.25
C MET A 22 5.73 11.99 -4.45
N ASN A 23 6.48 10.89 -4.64
CA ASN A 23 7.40 10.71 -5.76
C ASN A 23 6.76 10.00 -6.95
N PHE A 24 5.47 9.64 -6.88
CA PHE A 24 4.76 9.03 -7.99
C PHE A 24 4.26 10.11 -8.94
N ASP A 25 4.45 9.89 -10.25
CA ASP A 25 3.82 10.70 -11.30
C ASP A 25 2.35 10.28 -11.56
N VAL A 26 1.69 9.72 -10.55
CA VAL A 26 0.31 9.21 -10.61
C VAL A 26 -0.51 9.90 -9.53
N LEU A 27 -1.70 10.39 -9.89
CA LEU A 27 -2.62 10.99 -8.94
C LEU A 27 -3.40 9.89 -8.19
N PRO A 28 -3.60 10.03 -6.87
CA PRO A 28 -4.42 9.09 -6.12
C PRO A 28 -5.90 9.26 -6.47
N GLU A 29 -6.61 8.14 -6.54
CA GLU A 29 -8.06 8.08 -6.60
C GLU A 29 -8.65 7.83 -5.21
N GLN A 30 -9.87 8.31 -4.99
CA GLN A 30 -10.64 7.95 -3.80
C GLN A 30 -11.21 6.54 -3.96
N LEU A 31 -11.05 5.71 -2.93
CA LEU A 31 -11.69 4.40 -2.86
C LEU A 31 -13.21 4.58 -2.70
N SER A 32 -13.98 3.76 -3.41
CA SER A 32 -15.44 3.73 -3.26
C SER A 32 -15.87 3.29 -1.85
N GLU A 33 -15.08 2.39 -1.25
CA GLU A 33 -15.25 1.93 0.13
C GLU A 33 -13.89 2.02 0.84
N PRO A 34 -13.78 2.79 1.93
CA PRO A 34 -12.56 2.84 2.73
C PRO A 34 -12.16 1.48 3.27
N VAL A 35 -10.85 1.22 3.31
CA VAL A 35 -10.29 -0.02 3.86
C VAL A 35 -9.75 0.25 5.25
N SER A 36 -10.25 -0.47 6.27
CA SER A 36 -9.67 -0.43 7.61
C SER A 36 -8.52 -1.42 7.71
N VAL A 37 -7.33 -0.93 8.06
CA VAL A 37 -6.12 -1.72 8.28
C VAL A 37 -5.83 -1.78 9.76
N SER A 38 -6.00 -2.96 10.35
CA SER A 38 -5.67 -3.20 11.75
C SER A 38 -4.16 -3.19 11.96
N MET A 39 -3.71 -2.39 12.92
CA MET A 39 -2.32 -2.31 13.34
C MET A 39 -2.07 -3.26 14.51
N PRO A 40 -0.85 -3.84 14.64
CA PRO A 40 -0.51 -4.73 15.75
C PRO A 40 -0.68 -4.08 17.14
N VAL A 41 -0.55 -2.75 17.22
CA VAL A 41 -0.72 -1.97 18.45
C VAL A 41 -2.19 -1.80 18.88
N GLY A 42 -3.14 -2.39 18.15
CA GLY A 42 -4.56 -2.38 18.47
C GLY A 42 -5.35 -1.21 17.88
N GLU A 43 -4.67 -0.26 17.24
CA GLU A 43 -5.30 0.81 16.46
C GLU A 43 -5.57 0.35 15.03
N SER A 44 -6.46 1.03 14.33
CA SER A 44 -6.73 0.77 12.91
C SER A 44 -6.64 2.05 12.12
N ILE A 45 -6.06 1.98 10.93
CA ILE A 45 -5.92 3.11 10.03
C ILE A 45 -6.94 2.96 8.91
N LEU A 46 -7.71 4.02 8.68
CA LEU A 46 -8.63 4.07 7.56
C LEU A 46 -7.88 4.55 6.31
N ALA A 47 -7.82 3.70 5.30
CA ALA A 47 -7.24 4.02 4.01
C ALA A 47 -8.33 4.35 3.01
N GLU A 48 -8.27 5.54 2.43
CA GLU A 48 -9.31 6.07 1.54
C GLU A 48 -8.81 6.34 0.12
N ARG A 49 -7.49 6.21 -0.11
CA ARG A 49 -6.85 6.57 -1.37
C ARG A 49 -6.11 5.40 -1.97
N VAL A 50 -6.12 5.34 -3.30
CA VAL A 50 -5.43 4.31 -4.07
C VAL A 50 -4.73 4.92 -5.28
N TYR A 51 -3.49 4.53 -5.49
CA TYR A 51 -2.76 4.76 -6.73
C TYR A 51 -2.91 3.52 -7.60
N ARG A 52 -3.53 3.65 -8.76
CA ARG A 52 -3.73 2.54 -9.70
C ARG A 52 -2.58 2.44 -10.68
N ASP A 53 -2.40 1.25 -11.24
CA ASP A 53 -1.45 0.97 -12.30
C ASP A 53 -0.01 1.44 -12.00
N CYS A 54 0.40 1.36 -10.73
CA CYS A 54 1.74 1.71 -10.33
C CYS A 54 2.73 0.59 -10.72
N PRO A 55 3.82 0.90 -11.43
CA PRO A 55 4.86 -0.08 -11.71
C PRO A 55 5.62 -0.42 -10.43
N VAL A 56 5.45 -1.63 -9.93
CA VAL A 56 6.17 -2.17 -8.77
C VAL A 56 7.18 -3.19 -9.25
N SER A 57 8.42 -3.08 -8.76
CA SER A 57 9.50 -4.01 -9.10
C SER A 57 9.84 -4.90 -7.93
N VAL A 58 9.68 -6.22 -8.11
CA VAL A 58 10.07 -7.25 -7.13
C VAL A 58 11.00 -8.24 -7.84
N ASN A 59 12.19 -8.48 -7.28
CA ASN A 59 13.19 -9.40 -7.84
C ASN A 59 13.45 -9.16 -9.35
N HIS A 60 13.63 -7.90 -9.74
CA HIS A 60 13.85 -7.47 -11.13
C HIS A 60 12.69 -7.72 -12.11
N LYS A 61 11.52 -8.13 -11.63
CA LYS A 61 10.29 -8.21 -12.42
C LYS A 61 9.39 -7.04 -12.08
N SER A 62 8.97 -6.31 -13.11
CA SER A 62 7.99 -5.23 -12.98
C SER A 62 6.58 -5.78 -13.18
N THR A 63 5.66 -5.40 -12.30
CA THR A 63 4.23 -5.66 -12.40
C THR A 63 3.47 -4.39 -12.10
N MET A 64 2.28 -4.22 -12.70
CA MET A 64 1.35 -3.18 -12.29
C MET A 64 0.61 -3.63 -11.03
N ALA A 65 0.48 -2.73 -10.07
CA ALA A 65 -0.25 -2.97 -8.84
C ALA A 65 -1.05 -1.74 -8.42
N ALA A 66 -2.12 -1.98 -7.67
CA ALA A 66 -2.83 -0.94 -6.95
C ALA A 66 -2.17 -0.75 -5.58
N LEU A 67 -1.77 0.48 -5.27
CA LEU A 67 -1.13 0.87 -4.01
C LEU A 67 -2.11 1.71 -3.18
N ILE A 68 -2.57 1.17 -2.06
CA ILE A 68 -3.41 1.88 -1.09
C ILE A 68 -2.51 2.78 -0.24
N GLU A 69 -2.86 4.06 -0.14
CA GLU A 69 -2.17 5.02 0.71
C GLU A 69 -2.57 4.79 2.17
N LEU A 70 -1.59 4.44 3.01
CA LEU A 70 -1.75 4.41 4.46
C LEU A 70 -1.11 5.64 5.06
N ASP A 71 -1.93 6.50 5.67
CA ASP A 71 -1.47 7.68 6.41
C ASP A 71 -0.78 7.26 7.71
N MET A 72 0.44 6.75 7.56
CA MET A 72 1.35 6.36 8.62
C MET A 72 2.53 7.30 8.60
N VAL A 73 2.75 7.99 9.72
CA VAL A 73 3.79 9.00 9.87
C VAL A 73 5.15 8.37 10.21
N ASP A 74 5.16 7.19 10.84
CA ASP A 74 6.37 6.49 11.25
C ASP A 74 6.14 4.98 11.30
N PHE A 75 6.78 4.21 10.41
CA PHE A 75 7.13 2.83 10.71
C PHE A 75 8.49 2.50 10.09
N ASP A 76 9.40 2.03 10.94
CA ASP A 76 10.36 1.02 10.50
C ASP A 76 9.53 -0.14 9.94
N LEU A 77 9.69 -0.45 8.65
CA LEU A 77 9.10 -1.64 8.03
C LEU A 77 9.57 -2.88 8.83
N ILE A 78 8.79 -3.32 9.82
CA ILE A 78 8.98 -4.63 10.42
C ILE A 78 8.41 -5.62 9.40
N LEU A 79 9.30 -6.02 8.50
CA LEU A 79 9.07 -7.09 7.55
C LEU A 79 8.72 -8.35 8.34
N GLY A 80 7.46 -8.77 8.26
CA GLY A 80 7.14 -10.18 8.43
C GLY A 80 7.82 -10.94 7.30
N MET A 81 9.08 -11.32 7.51
CA MET A 81 9.68 -12.43 6.80
C MET A 81 8.90 -13.68 7.22
N ASP A 82 8.46 -14.48 6.25
CA ASP A 82 8.34 -15.92 6.49
C ASP A 82 9.74 -16.47 6.81
#